data_AF-A0A2L2Z697-F1
#
_entry.id   AF-A0A2L2Z697-F1
#
_cell.length_a   1.000
_cell.length_b   1.000
_cell.length_c   1.000
_cell.angle_alpha   90.00
_cell.angle_beta   90.00
_cell.angle_gamma   90.00
#
_symmetry.space_group_name_H-M   'P 1'
#
loop_
_entity.id
_entity.type
_entity.pdbx_description
1 polymer ?
#
loop_
_entity_poly.entity_id
_entity_poly.type
_entity_poly.pdbx_seq_one_letter_code
_entity_poly.pdbx_strand_id
1 'polypeptide(L)'
;RDIKIENFSNNFQGVEILANTKMELNCERRYVLIGQNRSGKSTLLAAIGRREVPILDHIDIYHLTLEMEASEKSAHQAVMDVDVM
;
A
#
# COMPACT_ATOMS: atom_id res chain seq x y z
N ARG A 1 0.27 8.28 14.38
CA ARG A 1 -1.01 8.98 14.13
C ARG A 1 -1.78 8.18 13.10
N ASP A 2 -3.10 8.11 13.23
CA ASP A 2 -3.96 7.41 12.28
C ASP A 2 -3.98 8.11 10.91
N ILE A 3 -4.21 7.34 9.86
CA ILE A 3 -4.42 7.81 8.49
C ILE A 3 -5.91 7.80 8.21
N LYS A 4 -6.46 8.94 7.79
CA LYS A 4 -7.86 9.06 7.39
C LYS A 4 -7.96 9.86 6.10
N ILE A 5 -8.57 9.25 5.10
CA ILE A 5 -8.72 9.82 3.76
C ILE A 5 -10.17 9.67 3.33
N GLU A 6 -10.75 10.78 2.94
CA GLU A 6 -12.13 10.87 2.44
C GLU A 6 -12.10 11.12 0.94
N ASN A 7 -13.13 10.66 0.22
CA ASN A 7 -13.32 10.88 -1.21
C ASN A 7 -12.11 10.48 -2.07
N PHE A 8 -11.42 9.40 -1.71
CA PHE A 8 -10.28 8.90 -2.47
C PHE A 8 -10.75 8.13 -3.71
N SER A 9 -10.30 8.59 -4.87
CA SER A 9 -10.46 7.86 -6.14
C SER A 9 -9.09 7.52 -6.71
N ASN A 10 -8.97 6.32 -7.28
CA ASN A 10 -7.74 5.84 -7.90
C ASN A 10 -8.05 5.28 -9.29
N ASN A 11 -7.32 5.78 -10.29
CA ASN A 11 -7.40 5.35 -11.68
C ASN A 11 -6.08 4.69 -12.08
N PHE A 12 -6.16 3.58 -12.80
CA PHE A 12 -5.00 2.93 -13.39
C PHE A 12 -5.22 2.67 -14.87
N GLN A 13 -4.34 3.25 -15.69
CA GLN A 13 -4.42 3.13 -17.15
C GLN A 13 -5.82 3.49 -17.70
N GLY A 14 -6.46 4.51 -17.11
CA GLY A 14 -7.79 4.98 -17.52
C GLY A 14 -8.97 4.18 -16.97
N VAL A 15 -8.74 3.15 -16.15
CA VAL A 15 -9.79 2.40 -15.46
C VAL A 15 -9.88 2.85 -14.01
N GLU A 16 -11.08 3.23 -13.58
CA GLU A 16 -11.36 3.53 -12.17
C GLU A 16 -11.35 2.25 -11.35
N ILE A 17 -10.41 2.15 -10.40
CA ILE A 17 -10.26 1.02 -9.48
C ILE A 17 -11.03 1.29 -8.18
N LEU A 18 -10.93 2.52 -7.69
CA LEU A 18 -11.65 3.01 -6.52
C LEU A 18 -12.30 4.34 -6.86
N ALA A 19 -13.55 4.49 -6.45
CA ALA A 19 -14.35 5.69 -6.67
C ALA A 19 -14.84 6.21 -5.31
N ASN A 20 -14.55 7.47 -4.99
CA ASN A 20 -15.07 8.17 -3.80
C ASN A 20 -15.02 7.33 -2.51
N THR A 21 -13.91 6.62 -2.31
CA THR A 21 -13.76 5.66 -1.24
C THR A 21 -13.19 6.33 0.00
N LYS A 22 -13.65 5.89 1.17
CA LYS A 22 -13.08 6.26 2.46
C LYS A 22 -12.05 5.22 2.90
N MET A 23 -10.85 5.67 3.25
CA MET A 23 -9.79 4.81 3.78
C MET A 23 -9.35 5.31 5.17
N GLU A 24 -9.46 4.43 6.17
CA GLU A 24 -9.01 4.67 7.54
C GLU A 24 -8.04 3.57 7.98
N LEU A 25 -6.80 3.94 8.29
CA LEU A 25 -5.77 3.04 8.81
C LEU A 25 -5.31 3.56 10.17
N ASN A 26 -5.65 2.84 11.24
CA ASN A 26 -5.28 3.23 12.59
C ASN A 26 -3.95 2.60 12.99
N CYS A 27 -3.19 3.30 13.84
CA CYS A 27 -1.94 2.78 14.39
C CYS A 27 -2.19 1.44 15.13
N GLU A 28 -1.16 0.58 15.12
CA GLU A 28 -1.17 -0.74 15.80
C GLU A 28 -2.22 -1.74 15.27
N ARG A 29 -2.86 -1.45 14.14
CA ARG A 29 -3.78 -2.38 13.47
C ARG A 29 -3.12 -3.06 12.28
N ARG A 30 -3.57 -4.29 12.00
CA ARG A 30 -3.19 -5.06 10.80
C ARG A 30 -4.42 -5.18 9.92
N TYR A 31 -4.29 -4.79 8.66
CA TYR A 31 -5.37 -4.80 7.68
C TYR A 31 -5.06 -5.78 6.55
N VAL A 32 -6.10 -6.38 5.99
CA VAL A 32 -6.01 -7.25 4.81
C VAL A 32 -6.87 -6.65 3.71
N LEU A 33 -6.28 -6.43 2.54
CA LEU A 33 -7.00 -6.00 1.35
C LEU A 33 -7.48 -7.23 0.55
N ILE A 34 -8.78 -7.45 0.51
CA ILE A 34 -9.41 -8.61 -0.15
C ILE A 34 -10.26 -8.13 -1.32
N GLY A 35 -10.28 -8.92 -2.39
CA GLY A 35 -11.04 -8.63 -3.61
C GLY A 35 -10.74 -9.65 -4.70
N GLN A 36 -11.54 -9.67 -5.76
CA GLN A 36 -11.34 -10.57 -6.90
C GLN A 36 -9.97 -10.35 -7.58
N ASN A 37 -9.48 -11.36 -8.29
CA ASN A 37 -8.27 -11.18 -9.10
C ASN A 37 -8.48 -10.03 -10.09
N ARG A 38 -7.45 -9.19 -10.27
CA ARG A 38 -7.47 -7.98 -11.11
C ARG A 38 -8.41 -6.87 -10.63
N SER A 39 -8.95 -6.94 -9.40
CA SER A 39 -9.73 -5.82 -8.81
C SER A 39 -8.88 -4.60 -8.40
N GLY A 40 -7.61 -4.52 -8.83
CA GLY A 40 -6.72 -3.40 -8.54
C GLY A 40 -6.08 -3.36 -7.16
N LYS A 41 -6.05 -4.48 -6.43
CA LYS A 41 -5.41 -4.56 -5.09
C LYS A 41 -3.93 -4.14 -5.11
N SER A 42 -3.12 -4.76 -5.95
CA SER A 42 -1.69 -4.43 -6.07
C SER A 42 -1.48 -2.99 -6.56
N THR A 43 -2.40 -2.49 -7.38
CA THR A 43 -2.38 -1.12 -7.87
C THR A 43 -2.63 -0.10 -6.75
N LEU A 44 -3.59 -0.38 -5.86
CA LEU A 44 -3.81 0.44 -4.66
C LEU A 44 -2.58 0.46 -3.77
N LEU A 45 -1.99 -0.71 -3.50
CA LEU A 45 -0.79 -0.81 -2.66
C LEU A 45 0.39 -0.07 -3.29
N ALA A 46 0.56 -0.13 -4.61
CA ALA A 46 1.59 0.64 -5.32
C ALA A 46 1.37 2.15 -5.23
N ALA A 47 0.13 2.64 -5.37
CA ALA A 47 -0.18 4.06 -5.21
C ALA A 47 0.13 4.56 -3.79
N ILE A 48 -0.20 3.75 -2.76
CA ILE A 48 0.17 4.04 -1.37
C ILE A 48 1.69 4.06 -1.20
N GLY A 49 2.40 3.04 -1.71
CA GLY A 49 3.85 2.93 -1.65
C GLY A 49 4.58 4.11 -2.30
N ARG A 50 4.04 4.64 -3.41
CA ARG A 50 4.58 5.81 -4.13
C ARG A 50 4.14 7.16 -3.55
N ARG A 51 3.38 7.17 -2.45
CA ARG A 51 2.79 8.38 -1.85
C ARG A 51 1.92 9.18 -2.84
N GLU A 52 1.29 8.49 -3.80
CA GLU A 52 0.25 9.08 -4.67
C GLU A 52 -1.05 9.35 -3.89
N VAL A 53 -1.10 8.87 -2.65
CA VAL A 53 -2.17 9.04 -1.67
C VAL A 53 -1.71 10.04 -0.60
N PRO A 54 -2.56 10.99 -0.15
CA PRO A 54 -2.15 12.06 0.78
C PRO A 54 -1.93 11.53 2.20
N ILE A 55 -0.75 10.93 2.43
CA ILE A 55 -0.30 10.39 3.72
C ILE A 55 0.74 11.35 4.31
N LEU A 56 0.63 11.64 5.62
CA LEU A 56 1.51 12.57 6.34
C LEU A 56 2.99 12.17 6.24
N ASP A 57 3.87 13.16 6.03
CA ASP A 57 5.31 12.93 5.74
C ASP A 57 6.07 12.18 6.83
N HIS A 58 5.68 12.34 8.09
CA HIS A 58 6.30 11.65 9.23
C HIS A 58 5.93 10.15 9.34
N ILE A 59 5.07 9.65 8.44
CA ILE A 59 4.74 8.23 8.35
C ILE A 59 5.66 7.61 7.30
N ASP A 60 6.52 6.71 7.75
CA ASP A 60 7.34 5.88 6.88
C ASP A 60 6.47 4.82 6.19
N ILE A 61 6.70 4.61 4.90
CA ILE A 61 6.00 3.62 4.10
C ILE A 61 7.05 2.69 3.49
N TYR A 62 6.92 1.40 3.81
CA TYR A 62 7.76 0.33 3.27
C TYR A 62 6.86 -0.57 2.41
N HIS A 63 7.03 -0.53 1.09
CA HIS A 63 6.19 -1.27 0.15
C HIS A 63 6.97 -2.45 -0.43
N LEU A 64 6.59 -3.67 -0.02
CA LEU A 64 7.16 -4.89 -0.58
C LEU A 64 6.54 -5.18 -1.95
N THR A 65 7.33 -5.04 -3.01
CA THR A 65 6.87 -5.18 -4.41
C THR A 65 7.06 -6.58 -4.98
N LEU A 66 8.02 -7.35 -4.44
CA LEU A 66 8.35 -8.70 -4.86
C LEU A 66 8.24 -9.67 -3.68
N GLU A 67 8.01 -10.94 -4.00
CA GLU A 67 8.15 -12.00 -3.02
C GLU A 67 9.62 -12.13 -2.59
N MET A 68 9.81 -12.44 -1.31
CA MET A 68 11.14 -12.63 -0.72
C MET A 68 11.30 -14.09 -0.34
N GLU A 69 12.43 -14.68 -0.72
CA GLU A 69 12.78 -16.04 -0.33
C GLU A 69 12.85 -16.18 1.20
N ALA A 70 12.49 -17.37 1.69
CA ALA A 70 12.55 -17.68 3.11
C ALA A 70 13.97 -17.45 3.65
N SER A 71 14.11 -16.61 4.67
CA SER A 71 15.40 -16.25 5.25
C SER A 71 15.24 -15.73 6.68
N GLU A 72 16.36 -15.60 7.38
CA GLU A 72 16.43 -15.04 8.73
C GLU A 72 16.38 -13.49 8.76
N LYS A 73 16.11 -12.85 7.61
CA LYS A 73 15.99 -11.39 7.53
C LYS A 73 14.75 -10.93 8.29
N SER A 74 14.88 -9.81 9.00
CA SER A 74 13.71 -9.15 9.59
C SER A 74 12.79 -8.64 8.47
N ALA A 75 11.50 -8.48 8.76
CA ALA A 75 10.55 -7.91 7.80
C ALA A 75 11.01 -6.52 7.29
N HIS A 76 11.59 -5.70 8.16
CA HIS A 76 12.17 -4.41 7.77
C HIS A 76 13.32 -4.58 6.77
N GLN A 77 14.28 -5.46 7.06
CA GLN A 77 15.41 -5.70 6.15
C GLN A 77 14.94 -6.26 4.81
N ALA A 78 13.95 -7.17 4.81
CA ALA A 78 13.39 -7.74 3.60
C ALA A 78 12.82 -6.66 2.66
N VAL A 79 12.12 -5.66 3.21
CA VAL A 79 11.58 -4.56 2.39
C VAL A 79 12.67 -3.57 1.98
N MET A 80 13.72 -3.36 2.77
CA MET A 80 14.85 -2.52 2.34
C MET A 80 15.65 -3.15 1.19
N ASP A 81 15.73 -4.49 1.16
CA ASP A 81 16.50 -5.22 0.15
C ASP A 81 15.73 -5.42 -1.16
N VAL A 82 14.39 -5.35 -1.15
CA VAL A 82 13.55 -5.70 -2.31
C VAL A 82 13.80 -4.80 -3.53
N ASP A 83 14.18 -3.54 -3.30
CA ASP A 83 14.41 -2.55 -4.35
C ASP A 83 15.86 -2.56 -4.89
N VAL A 84 16.76 -3.35 -4.28
CA VAL A 84 18.18 -3.48 -4.67
C VAL A 84 18.44 -4.74 -5.52
N MET A 85 17.43 -5.62 -5.65
CA MET A 85 17.50 -6.86 -6.42
C MET A 85 17.24 -6.66 -7.92
#